data_AF-A0A1B6MER5-F1
#
_entry.id   AF-A0A1B6MER5-F1
#
_cell.length_a   1.000
_cell.length_b   1.000
_cell.length_c   1.000
_cell.angle_alpha   90.00
_cell.angle_beta   90.00
_cell.angle_gamma   90.00
#
_symmetry.space_group_name_H-M   'P 1'
#
loop_
_entity.id
_entity.type
_entity.pdbx_description
1 polymer ?
#
loop_
_entity_poly.entity_id
_entity_poly.type
_entity_poly.pdbx_seq_one_letter_code
_entity_poly.pdbx_strand_id
1 'polypeptide(L)'
;GKDFIKRLLVKNKEKRMTAHECLLHSWLTGDHSDRSAAISSSRYTKLRDKIRSKYDHWEDFVLPLGRLSEYSCLRKLLIEKYRIHETSFDRRQAAPRFVIKPNSAFAYEGQSVKFYCRVIAVATPTLTWFHNNQELRQSVKFMKRYAHDDYTFIINRVKLEDRGEYIIRAENHYGYREEVVFLNVQPLPKTVPTYKPEVHPVRRREPLAYNFWQEESESAPCFTFLLRPRVMQFRQTCKLLCCLSGKPVPTVK
;
A
#
# COMPACT_ATOMS: atom_id res chain seq x y z
N GLY A 1 -2.43 -16.99 -26.14
CA GLY A 1 -1.75 -16.80 -27.44
C GLY A 1 -2.68 -16.30 -28.52
N LYS A 2 -3.65 -17.12 -28.97
CA LYS A 2 -4.50 -16.80 -30.14
C LYS A 2 -5.31 -15.50 -30.00
N ASP A 3 -5.82 -15.19 -28.81
CA ASP A 3 -6.56 -13.94 -28.54
C ASP A 3 -5.69 -12.69 -28.73
N PHE A 4 -4.47 -12.70 -28.17
CA PHE A 4 -3.52 -11.59 -28.27
C PHE A 4 -3.23 -11.20 -29.73
N ILE A 5 -2.91 -12.19 -30.56
CA ILE A 5 -2.64 -11.97 -31.99
C ILE A 5 -3.89 -11.50 -32.73
N LYS A 6 -5.06 -12.08 -32.43
CA LYS A 6 -6.34 -11.71 -33.07
C LYS A 6 -6.71 -10.24 -32.81
N ARG A 7 -6.43 -9.73 -31.60
CA ARG A 7 -6.67 -8.33 -31.24
C ARG A 7 -5.68 -7.35 -31.87
N LEU A 8 -4.53 -7.83 -32.35
CA LEU A 8 -3.54 -7.02 -33.09
C LEU A 8 -3.82 -7.02 -34.60
N LEU A 9 -4.14 -8.18 -35.18
CA LEU A 9 -4.35 -8.37 -36.60
C LEU A 9 -5.77 -8.00 -37.04
N VAL A 10 -6.19 -6.76 -36.74
CA VAL A 10 -7.50 -6.20 -37.08
C VAL A 10 -7.36 -5.18 -38.21
N LYS A 11 -8.23 -5.26 -39.24
CA LYS A 11 -8.22 -4.32 -40.38
C LYS A 11 -8.40 -2.87 -39.92
N ASN A 12 -9.35 -2.62 -39.03
CA ASN A 12 -9.55 -1.31 -38.42
C ASN A 12 -8.45 -1.04 -37.37
N LYS A 13 -7.65 0.02 -37.62
CA LYS A 13 -6.52 0.43 -36.78
C LYS A 13 -6.93 0.87 -35.37
N GLU A 14 -8.12 1.47 -35.21
CA GLU A 14 -8.60 2.03 -33.94
C GLU A 14 -9.02 0.94 -32.95
N LYS A 15 -9.36 -0.26 -33.47
CA LYS A 15 -9.75 -1.42 -32.65
C LYS A 15 -8.57 -2.27 -32.21
N ARG A 16 -7.35 -1.96 -32.66
CA ARG A 16 -6.15 -2.69 -32.26
C ARG A 16 -5.78 -2.29 -30.85
N MET A 17 -5.27 -3.25 -30.08
CA MET A 17 -4.73 -2.95 -28.75
C MET A 17 -3.58 -1.96 -28.85
N THR A 18 -3.53 -1.04 -27.90
CA THR A 18 -2.37 -0.16 -27.72
C THR A 18 -1.18 -0.95 -27.18
N ALA A 19 0.04 -0.41 -27.32
CA ALA A 19 1.23 -1.04 -26.75
C ALA A 19 1.12 -1.25 -25.22
N HIS A 20 0.47 -0.31 -24.51
CA HIS A 20 0.23 -0.44 -23.06
C HIS A 20 -0.74 -1.58 -22.74
N GLU A 21 -1.85 -1.67 -23.46
CA GLU A 21 -2.80 -2.79 -23.31
C GLU A 21 -2.16 -4.14 -23.66
N CYS A 22 -1.26 -4.17 -24.65
CA CYS A 22 -0.51 -5.37 -24.98
C CYS A 22 0.32 -5.84 -23.78
N LEU A 23 1.05 -4.91 -23.14
CA LEU A 23 1.87 -5.20 -21.96
C LEU A 23 1.04 -5.63 -20.75
N LEU A 24 -0.22 -5.23 -20.64
CA LEU A 24 -1.12 -5.66 -19.57
C LEU A 24 -1.89 -6.96 -19.89
N HIS A 25 -1.91 -7.37 -21.15
CA HIS A 25 -2.66 -8.53 -21.60
C HIS A 25 -2.16 -9.81 -20.93
N SER A 26 -3.09 -10.69 -20.54
CA SER A 26 -2.84 -11.97 -19.84
C SER A 26 -1.92 -12.96 -20.57
N TRP A 27 -1.46 -12.63 -21.78
CA TRP A 27 -0.49 -13.45 -22.52
C TRP A 27 0.95 -13.01 -22.26
N LEU A 28 1.16 -11.76 -21.86
CA LEU A 28 2.46 -11.24 -21.44
C LEU A 28 2.58 -11.19 -19.92
N THR A 29 1.50 -10.94 -19.19
CA THR A 29 1.49 -10.81 -17.72
C THR A 29 1.01 -12.05 -16.98
N GLY A 30 0.33 -12.96 -17.67
CA GLY A 30 -0.26 -14.14 -17.04
C GLY A 30 0.80 -15.19 -16.68
N ASP A 31 0.49 -15.98 -15.67
CA ASP A 31 1.28 -17.18 -15.37
C ASP A 31 1.11 -18.22 -16.49
N HIS A 32 2.23 -18.70 -17.01
CA HIS A 32 2.32 -19.64 -18.13
C HIS A 32 3.28 -20.80 -17.83
N SER A 33 3.54 -21.08 -16.54
CA SER A 33 4.38 -22.21 -16.12
C SER A 33 3.90 -23.57 -16.66
N ASP A 34 2.62 -23.68 -17.00
CA ASP A 34 1.99 -24.85 -17.64
C ASP A 34 2.36 -25.03 -19.13
N ARG A 35 2.95 -24.01 -19.77
CA ARG A 35 3.17 -23.96 -21.24
C ARG A 35 4.65 -24.00 -21.62
N SER A 36 5.38 -24.98 -21.12
CA SER A 36 6.81 -25.18 -21.37
C SER A 36 7.14 -26.13 -22.54
N ALA A 37 6.12 -26.60 -23.28
CA ALA A 37 6.31 -27.53 -24.38
C ALA A 37 7.27 -26.96 -25.44
N ALA A 38 8.38 -27.66 -25.68
CA ALA A 38 9.40 -27.25 -26.63
C ALA A 38 8.83 -27.21 -28.06
N ILE A 39 9.07 -26.12 -28.76
CA ILE A 39 8.68 -25.97 -30.16
C ILE A 39 9.87 -26.38 -31.03
N SER A 40 9.66 -27.35 -31.94
CA SER A 40 10.71 -27.80 -32.86
C SER A 40 11.27 -26.65 -33.69
N SER A 41 12.59 -26.52 -33.71
CA SER A 41 13.32 -25.52 -34.49
C SER A 41 13.05 -25.62 -35.99
N SER A 42 12.76 -26.83 -36.48
CA SER A 42 12.39 -27.12 -37.87
C SER A 42 11.19 -26.30 -38.36
N ARG A 43 10.29 -25.87 -37.47
CA ARG A 43 9.12 -25.06 -37.82
C ARG A 43 9.51 -23.69 -38.40
N TYR A 44 10.67 -23.16 -38.00
CA TYR A 44 11.11 -21.81 -38.35
C TYR A 44 12.08 -21.78 -39.53
N THR A 45 12.54 -22.93 -40.04
CA THR A 45 13.54 -23.00 -41.12
C THR A 45 13.04 -22.34 -42.40
N LYS A 46 11.79 -22.64 -42.82
CA LYS A 46 11.18 -22.01 -44.01
C LYS A 46 11.15 -20.48 -43.93
N LEU A 47 10.78 -19.94 -42.76
CA LEU A 47 10.75 -18.49 -42.55
C LEU A 47 12.16 -17.90 -42.57
N ARG A 48 13.11 -18.57 -41.88
CA ARG A 48 14.52 -18.19 -41.86
C ARG A 48 15.10 -18.13 -43.27
N ASP A 49 14.90 -19.18 -44.06
CA ASP A 49 15.49 -19.29 -45.40
C ASP A 49 14.87 -18.27 -46.36
N LYS A 50 13.56 -18.00 -46.22
CA LYS A 50 12.89 -16.91 -46.92
C LYS A 50 13.51 -15.54 -46.59
N ILE A 51 13.83 -15.28 -45.32
CA ILE A 51 14.50 -14.03 -44.91
C ILE A 51 15.91 -13.97 -45.50
N ARG A 52 16.66 -15.08 -45.50
CA ARG A 52 18.02 -15.17 -46.08
C ARG A 52 18.01 -14.87 -47.58
N SER A 53 17.08 -15.47 -48.31
CA SER A 53 16.95 -15.28 -49.77
C SER A 53 16.64 -13.85 -50.21
N LYS A 54 16.30 -12.94 -49.28
CA LYS A 54 16.04 -11.53 -49.58
C LYS A 54 17.32 -10.72 -49.77
N TYR A 55 18.48 -11.23 -49.33
CA TYR A 55 19.75 -10.51 -49.31
C TYR A 55 20.80 -11.31 -50.08
N ASP A 56 21.43 -10.68 -51.08
CA ASP A 56 22.38 -11.35 -51.98
C ASP A 56 23.70 -11.74 -51.27
N HIS A 57 24.15 -10.94 -50.30
CA HIS A 57 25.42 -11.10 -49.57
C HIS A 57 25.22 -11.57 -48.12
N TRP A 58 24.23 -12.45 -47.88
CA TRP A 58 23.86 -12.84 -46.51
C TRP A 58 25.00 -13.50 -45.73
N GLU A 59 25.81 -14.31 -46.40
CA GLU A 59 26.88 -15.14 -45.80
C GLU A 59 28.22 -14.38 -45.66
N ASP A 60 28.37 -13.22 -46.29
CA ASP A 60 29.62 -12.42 -46.25
C ASP A 60 29.88 -11.84 -44.84
N PHE A 61 28.82 -11.73 -44.04
CA PHE A 61 28.90 -11.25 -42.66
C PHE A 61 28.87 -12.43 -41.68
N VAL A 62 30.02 -12.66 -41.03
CA VAL A 62 30.18 -13.64 -39.95
C VAL A 62 29.21 -13.35 -38.79
N LEU A 63 29.06 -12.08 -38.43
CA LEU A 63 28.19 -11.64 -37.34
C LEU A 63 26.92 -10.96 -37.86
N PRO A 64 25.74 -11.24 -37.27
CA PRO A 64 24.50 -10.55 -37.63
C PRO A 64 24.57 -9.02 -37.51
N LEU A 65 25.43 -8.50 -36.63
CA LEU A 65 25.63 -7.06 -36.42
C LEU A 65 26.19 -6.36 -37.67
N GLY A 66 27.09 -7.01 -38.42
CA GLY A 66 27.64 -6.47 -39.66
C GLY A 66 26.57 -6.26 -40.74
N ARG A 67 25.48 -7.02 -40.69
CA ARG A 67 24.34 -6.88 -41.63
C ARG A 67 23.51 -5.63 -41.35
N LEU A 68 23.51 -5.13 -40.11
CA LEU A 68 22.74 -3.93 -39.74
C LEU A 68 23.31 -2.66 -40.38
N SER A 69 24.64 -2.60 -40.57
CA SER A 69 25.30 -1.43 -41.18
C SER A 69 24.96 -1.30 -42.66
N GLU A 70 24.96 -2.40 -43.41
CA GLU A 70 24.70 -2.39 -44.86
C GLU A 70 23.21 -2.14 -45.16
N TYR A 71 22.29 -2.83 -44.47
CA TYR A 71 20.88 -2.87 -44.88
C TYR A 71 19.95 -1.87 -44.17
N SER A 72 20.38 -1.23 -43.07
CA SER A 72 19.50 -0.31 -42.31
C SER A 72 19.75 1.17 -42.61
N CYS A 73 21.00 1.64 -42.60
CA CYS A 73 21.30 3.07 -42.72
C CYS A 73 21.14 3.61 -44.15
N LEU A 74 21.60 2.84 -45.15
CA LEU A 74 21.58 3.24 -46.57
C LEU A 74 20.21 3.09 -47.23
N ARG A 75 19.25 2.44 -46.55
CA ARG A 75 17.92 2.16 -47.09
C ARG A 75 17.14 3.42 -47.48
N LYS A 76 17.36 4.52 -46.75
CA LYS A 76 16.73 5.82 -47.03
C LYS A 76 17.16 6.42 -48.37
N LEU A 77 18.34 6.08 -48.88
CA LEU A 77 18.85 6.55 -50.17
C LEU A 77 18.27 5.76 -51.35
N LEU A 78 17.64 4.61 -51.09
CA LEU A 78 17.19 3.64 -52.09
C LEU A 78 15.65 3.54 -52.10
N ILE A 79 14.97 4.69 -52.22
CA ILE A 79 13.52 4.84 -52.08
C ILE A 79 12.75 3.90 -53.02
N GLU A 80 13.13 3.86 -54.30
CA GLU A 80 12.48 3.03 -55.33
C GLU A 80 12.67 1.53 -55.07
N LYS A 81 13.92 1.10 -54.82
CA LYS A 81 14.27 -0.30 -54.53
C LYS A 81 13.46 -0.85 -53.34
N TYR A 82 13.23 -0.02 -52.32
CA TYR A 82 12.54 -0.43 -51.10
C TYR A 82 11.06 -0.04 -51.03
N ARG A 83 10.50 0.51 -52.12
CA ARG A 83 9.09 0.92 -52.21
C ARG A 83 8.69 1.83 -51.05
N ILE A 84 9.56 2.78 -50.73
CA ILE A 84 9.30 3.78 -49.69
C ILE A 84 8.37 4.83 -50.30
N HIS A 85 7.26 5.10 -49.62
CA HIS A 85 6.27 6.06 -50.05
C HIS A 85 6.08 7.12 -48.97
N GLU A 86 5.81 8.34 -49.38
CA GLU A 86 5.40 9.39 -48.45
C GLU A 86 4.02 9.04 -47.87
N THR A 87 3.88 9.22 -46.56
CA THR A 87 2.63 8.97 -45.84
C THR A 87 2.35 10.11 -44.89
N SER A 88 1.10 10.52 -44.79
CA SER A 88 0.65 11.52 -43.81
C SER A 88 0.39 10.88 -42.44
N PHE A 89 0.71 11.60 -41.37
CA PHE A 89 0.36 11.21 -40.01
C PHE A 89 -1.14 11.43 -39.75
N ASP A 90 -1.77 10.54 -38.99
CA ASP A 90 -3.16 10.73 -38.57
C ASP A 90 -3.23 11.78 -37.48
N ARG A 91 -3.84 12.95 -37.78
CA ARG A 91 -3.99 14.06 -36.83
C ARG A 91 -4.58 13.62 -35.49
N ARG A 92 -5.48 12.62 -35.47
CA ARG A 92 -6.10 12.12 -34.23
C ARG A 92 -5.11 11.42 -33.30
N GLN A 93 -4.02 10.87 -33.84
CA GLN A 93 -2.98 10.21 -33.05
C GLN A 93 -2.07 11.20 -32.33
N ALA A 94 -2.09 12.49 -32.71
CA ALA A 94 -1.35 13.53 -32.02
C ALA A 94 -2.17 14.16 -30.86
N ALA A 95 -3.45 13.82 -30.74
CA ALA A 95 -4.27 14.19 -29.60
C ALA A 95 -3.75 13.50 -28.32
N PRO A 96 -4.03 14.05 -27.12
CA PRO A 96 -3.51 13.51 -25.87
C PRO A 96 -4.06 12.10 -25.63
N ARG A 97 -3.27 11.23 -25.00
CA ARG A 97 -3.67 9.87 -24.67
C ARG A 97 -3.40 9.55 -23.21
N PHE A 98 -4.42 9.05 -22.52
CA PHE A 98 -4.28 8.45 -21.20
C PHE A 98 -3.56 7.10 -21.32
N VAL A 99 -2.31 7.05 -20.87
CA VAL A 99 -1.56 5.79 -20.74
C VAL A 99 -2.01 5.08 -19.48
N ILE A 100 -2.11 5.82 -18.37
CA ILE A 100 -2.68 5.34 -17.11
C ILE A 100 -3.94 6.14 -16.87
N LYS A 101 -5.08 5.44 -16.82
CA LYS A 101 -6.39 6.01 -16.55
C LYS A 101 -6.59 6.22 -15.04
N PRO A 102 -7.34 7.25 -14.61
CA PRO A 102 -7.71 7.40 -13.21
C PRO A 102 -8.66 6.26 -12.78
N ASN A 103 -8.49 5.81 -11.53
CA ASN A 103 -9.33 4.77 -10.94
C ASN A 103 -10.35 5.38 -9.98
N SER A 104 -11.55 4.79 -9.94
CA SER A 104 -12.57 5.11 -8.94
C SER A 104 -12.07 4.88 -7.53
N ALA A 105 -12.52 5.74 -6.60
CA ALA A 105 -12.05 5.76 -5.23
C ALA A 105 -13.20 5.76 -4.23
N PHE A 106 -12.91 5.24 -3.05
CA PHE A 106 -13.80 5.26 -1.89
C PHE A 106 -13.16 6.08 -0.77
N ALA A 107 -13.95 6.89 -0.08
CA ALA A 107 -13.51 7.61 1.10
C ALA A 107 -14.64 7.80 2.11
N TYR A 108 -14.25 7.93 3.38
CA TYR A 108 -15.16 8.45 4.40
C TYR A 108 -15.16 9.97 4.41
N GLU A 109 -16.27 10.55 4.85
CA GLU A 109 -16.41 11.99 5.07
C GLU A 109 -15.26 12.51 5.96
N GLY A 110 -14.66 13.63 5.53
CA GLY A 110 -13.50 14.25 6.16
C GLY A 110 -12.14 13.76 5.65
N GLN A 111 -12.06 12.62 4.96
CA GLN A 111 -10.81 12.13 4.37
C GLN A 111 -10.45 12.88 3.08
N SER A 112 -9.20 12.76 2.64
CA SER A 112 -8.75 13.29 1.35
C SER A 112 -8.60 12.15 0.33
N VAL A 113 -8.98 12.40 -0.92
CA VAL A 113 -8.88 11.44 -2.03
C VAL A 113 -7.89 11.92 -3.06
N LYS A 114 -7.14 10.98 -3.65
CA LYS A 114 -6.20 11.24 -4.74
C LYS A 114 -6.59 10.44 -5.97
N PHE A 115 -6.79 11.12 -7.08
CA PHE A 115 -6.84 10.54 -8.43
C PHE A 115 -5.50 10.75 -9.13
N TYR A 116 -5.01 9.69 -9.76
CA TYR A 116 -3.74 9.69 -10.48
C TYR A 116 -3.97 9.22 -11.91
N CYS A 117 -3.34 9.88 -12.87
CA CYS A 117 -3.33 9.47 -14.26
C CYS A 117 -2.03 9.91 -14.95
N ARG A 118 -1.71 9.25 -16.07
CA ARG A 118 -0.55 9.58 -16.91
C ARG A 118 -1.02 9.88 -18.31
N VAL A 119 -0.70 11.07 -18.80
CA VAL A 119 -1.11 11.54 -20.13
C VAL A 119 0.12 11.84 -20.96
N ILE A 120 0.17 11.30 -22.17
CA ILE A 120 1.21 11.61 -23.15
C ILE A 120 0.59 12.29 -24.36
N ALA A 121 1.32 13.22 -24.98
CA ALA A 121 0.90 13.91 -26.18
C ALA A 121 2.12 14.43 -26.97
N VAL A 122 1.94 14.68 -28.26
CA VAL A 122 3.00 15.29 -29.10
C VAL A 122 3.28 16.74 -28.68
N ALA A 123 2.21 17.47 -28.33
CA ALA A 123 2.28 18.80 -27.73
C ALA A 123 1.65 18.76 -26.34
N THR A 124 2.25 19.49 -25.39
CA THR A 124 1.83 19.52 -23.98
C THR A 124 0.33 19.78 -23.85
N PRO A 125 -0.44 18.87 -23.22
CA PRO A 125 -1.88 19.02 -23.10
C PRO A 125 -2.25 19.88 -21.89
N THR A 126 -3.39 20.57 -21.99
CA THR A 126 -4.05 21.21 -20.85
C THR A 126 -5.01 20.23 -20.22
N LEU A 127 -4.91 20.01 -18.90
CA LEU A 127 -5.81 19.12 -18.17
C LEU A 127 -6.81 19.91 -17.32
N THR A 128 -8.09 19.59 -17.51
CA THR A 128 -9.21 20.15 -16.76
C THR A 128 -10.02 19.03 -16.12
N TRP A 129 -10.56 19.32 -14.94
CA TRP A 129 -11.41 18.39 -14.19
C TRP A 129 -12.81 18.98 -14.10
N PHE A 130 -13.82 18.15 -14.29
CA PHE A 130 -15.22 18.54 -14.22
C PHE A 130 -15.96 17.66 -13.21
N HIS A 131 -16.94 18.26 -12.54
CA HIS A 131 -17.90 17.58 -11.68
C HIS A 131 -19.25 18.27 -11.86
N ASN A 132 -20.32 17.52 -12.10
CA ASN A 132 -21.66 18.05 -12.38
C ASN A 132 -21.66 19.13 -13.49
N ASN A 133 -20.93 18.87 -14.58
CA ASN A 133 -20.73 19.77 -15.72
C ASN A 133 -20.07 21.13 -15.39
N GLN A 134 -19.47 21.28 -14.21
CA GLN A 134 -18.73 22.48 -13.81
C GLN A 134 -17.23 22.21 -13.75
N GLU A 135 -16.44 23.14 -14.26
CA GLU A 135 -14.98 23.06 -14.20
C GLU A 135 -14.47 23.29 -12.78
N LEU A 136 -13.68 22.34 -12.27
CA LEU A 136 -13.02 22.44 -10.97
C LEU A 136 -11.70 23.18 -11.11
N ARG A 137 -11.63 24.40 -10.59
CA ARG A 137 -10.41 25.20 -10.56
C ARG A 137 -9.52 24.85 -9.37
N GLN A 138 -8.24 25.20 -9.47
CA GLN A 138 -7.27 25.04 -8.37
C GLN A 138 -7.77 25.79 -7.13
N SER A 139 -7.84 25.10 -5.99
CA SER A 139 -8.26 25.68 -4.71
C SER A 139 -7.70 24.87 -3.53
N VAL A 140 -7.97 25.32 -2.30
CA VAL A 140 -7.63 24.55 -1.08
C VAL A 140 -8.37 23.21 -1.04
N LYS A 141 -9.59 23.17 -1.59
CA LYS A 141 -10.41 21.95 -1.71
C LYS A 141 -9.88 21.03 -2.82
N PHE A 142 -9.59 21.60 -3.98
CA PHE A 142 -9.21 20.89 -5.20
C PHE A 142 -7.77 21.22 -5.62
N MET A 143 -6.84 20.30 -5.36
CA MET A 143 -5.43 20.50 -5.70
C MET A 143 -5.04 19.66 -6.92
N LYS A 144 -4.59 20.33 -7.98
CA LYS A 144 -3.97 19.72 -9.16
C LYS A 144 -2.45 19.80 -9.02
N ARG A 145 -1.76 18.69 -9.23
CA ARG A 145 -0.30 18.59 -9.24
C ARG A 145 0.17 17.99 -10.56
N TYR A 146 1.23 18.55 -11.10
CA TYR A 146 1.80 18.25 -12.40
C TYR A 146 3.26 17.85 -12.23
N ALA A 147 3.63 16.66 -12.70
CA ALA A 147 5.00 16.17 -12.69
C ALA A 147 5.30 15.50 -14.03
N HIS A 148 5.79 16.27 -15.01
CA HIS A 148 5.98 15.80 -16.38
C HIS A 148 4.67 15.23 -16.96
N ASP A 149 4.63 13.94 -17.27
CA ASP A 149 3.47 13.23 -17.80
C ASP A 149 2.53 12.70 -16.69
N ASP A 150 2.93 12.84 -15.42
CA ASP A 150 2.16 12.41 -14.25
C ASP A 150 1.28 13.53 -13.70
N TYR A 151 -0.01 13.23 -13.60
CA TYR A 151 -1.04 14.16 -13.17
C TYR A 151 -1.77 13.61 -11.96
N THR A 152 -1.82 14.42 -10.91
CA THR A 152 -2.45 14.05 -9.65
C THR A 152 -3.49 15.10 -9.26
N PHE A 153 -4.71 14.66 -9.01
CA PHE A 153 -5.80 15.48 -8.53
C PHE A 153 -6.20 15.06 -7.12
N ILE A 154 -6.26 16.00 -6.19
CA ILE A 154 -6.53 15.72 -4.78
C ILE A 154 -7.76 16.52 -4.35
N ILE A 155 -8.72 15.83 -3.76
CA ILE A 155 -9.90 16.43 -3.13
C ILE A 155 -9.70 16.33 -1.62
N ASN A 156 -9.51 17.47 -0.97
CA ASN A 156 -9.27 17.53 0.48
C ASN A 156 -10.59 17.51 1.26
N ARG A 157 -10.61 16.86 2.43
CA ARG A 157 -11.76 16.88 3.37
C ARG A 157 -13.09 16.65 2.65
N VAL A 158 -13.20 15.52 1.98
CA VAL A 158 -14.34 15.12 1.16
C VAL A 158 -15.62 15.13 1.99
N LYS A 159 -16.70 15.64 1.42
CA LYS A 159 -18.03 15.70 2.01
C LYS A 159 -18.97 14.77 1.25
N LEU A 160 -20.14 14.47 1.82
CA LEU A 160 -21.17 13.68 1.13
C LEU A 160 -21.63 14.29 -0.20
N GLU A 161 -21.60 15.63 -0.31
CA GLU A 161 -21.93 16.38 -1.54
C GLU A 161 -20.89 16.23 -2.66
N ASP A 162 -19.65 15.83 -2.34
CA ASP A 162 -18.59 15.58 -3.32
C ASP A 162 -18.70 14.19 -3.95
N ARG A 163 -19.69 13.38 -3.54
CA ARG A 163 -19.93 12.07 -4.15
C ARG A 163 -20.45 12.26 -5.57
N GLY A 164 -19.82 11.60 -6.54
CA GLY A 164 -20.30 11.63 -7.91
C GLY A 164 -19.27 11.22 -8.95
N GLU A 165 -19.62 11.50 -10.20
CA GLU A 165 -18.77 11.30 -11.36
C GLU A 165 -17.90 12.53 -11.59
N TYR A 166 -16.60 12.30 -11.68
CA TYR A 166 -15.61 13.29 -12.06
C TYR A 166 -15.08 12.94 -13.45
N ILE A 167 -14.96 13.96 -14.30
CA ILE A 167 -14.47 13.81 -15.67
C ILE A 167 -13.15 14.56 -15.79
N ILE A 168 -12.10 13.86 -16.20
CA ILE A 168 -10.84 14.51 -16.56
C ILE A 168 -10.78 14.67 -18.07
N ARG A 169 -10.50 15.88 -18.54
CA ARG A 169 -10.32 16.22 -19.95
C ARG A 169 -8.89 16.68 -20.19
N ALA A 170 -8.20 16.00 -21.10
CA ALA A 170 -6.89 16.39 -21.61
C ALA A 170 -7.04 16.94 -23.03
N GLU A 171 -6.62 18.17 -23.27
CA GLU A 171 -6.85 18.89 -24.53
C GLU A 171 -5.57 19.49 -25.11
N ASN A 172 -5.38 19.36 -26.43
CA ASN A 172 -4.34 20.04 -27.19
C ASN A 172 -4.87 20.51 -28.56
N HIS A 173 -4.04 21.17 -29.36
CA HIS A 173 -4.42 21.69 -30.69
C HIS A 173 -4.90 20.63 -31.71
N TYR A 174 -4.71 19.34 -31.42
CA TYR A 174 -5.14 18.23 -32.28
C TYR A 174 -6.44 17.57 -31.80
N GLY A 175 -6.91 17.91 -30.59
CA GLY A 175 -8.18 17.45 -30.05
C GLY A 175 -8.12 17.24 -28.54
N TYR A 176 -9.15 16.58 -28.02
CA TYR A 176 -9.28 16.28 -26.60
C TYR A 176 -9.59 14.80 -26.34
N ARG A 177 -9.29 14.33 -25.14
CA ARG A 177 -9.71 13.03 -24.61
C ARG A 177 -10.25 13.21 -23.20
N GLU A 178 -11.26 12.42 -22.87
CA GLU A 178 -11.94 12.45 -21.58
C GLU A 178 -11.96 11.05 -20.98
N GLU A 179 -11.78 10.98 -19.67
CA GLU A 179 -11.96 9.76 -18.88
C GLU A 179 -12.83 10.07 -17.66
N VAL A 180 -13.71 9.14 -17.33
CA VAL A 180 -14.67 9.27 -16.23
C VAL A 180 -14.23 8.41 -15.06
N VAL A 181 -14.38 8.95 -13.85
CA VAL A 181 -13.99 8.29 -12.61
C VAL A 181 -15.02 8.59 -11.52
N PHE A 182 -15.36 7.59 -10.71
CA PHE A 182 -16.38 7.72 -9.68
C PHE A 182 -15.76 7.89 -8.28
N LEU A 183 -16.25 8.85 -7.51
CA LEU A 183 -15.94 9.02 -6.10
C LEU A 183 -17.12 8.57 -5.25
N ASN A 184 -16.92 7.50 -4.48
CA ASN A 184 -17.88 7.05 -3.49
C ASN A 184 -17.52 7.61 -2.10
N VAL A 185 -18.45 8.35 -1.49
CA VAL A 185 -18.27 8.95 -0.16
C VAL A 185 -19.31 8.38 0.79
N GLN A 186 -18.85 7.91 1.95
CA GLN A 186 -19.72 7.45 3.02
C GLN A 186 -19.54 8.27 4.29
N PRO A 187 -20.59 8.46 5.10
CA PRO A 187 -20.46 9.12 6.38
C PRO A 187 -19.51 8.31 7.28
N LEU A 188 -18.72 9.00 8.10
CA LEU A 188 -17.83 8.32 9.03
C LEU A 188 -18.68 7.49 10.02
N PRO A 189 -18.35 6.21 10.26
CA PRO A 189 -19.11 5.38 11.19
C PRO A 189 -19.09 6.02 12.58
N LYS A 190 -20.25 6.45 13.09
CA LYS A 190 -20.39 6.91 14.47
C LYS A 190 -20.37 5.68 15.37
N THR A 191 -19.19 5.28 15.84
CA THR A 191 -19.12 4.32 16.95
C THR A 191 -19.60 5.05 18.20
N VAL A 192 -20.86 4.86 18.58
CA VAL A 192 -21.30 5.24 19.92
C VAL A 192 -20.48 4.38 20.87
N PRO A 193 -19.64 4.96 21.75
CA PRO A 193 -18.93 4.15 22.73
C PRO A 193 -20.00 3.42 23.55
N THR A 194 -19.99 2.08 23.51
CA THR A 194 -20.89 1.27 24.33
C THR A 194 -20.62 1.64 25.77
N TYR A 195 -21.59 2.28 26.43
CA TYR A 195 -21.52 2.52 27.86
C TYR A 195 -21.39 1.17 28.55
N LYS A 196 -20.20 0.90 29.09
CA LYS A 196 -19.99 -0.21 30.02
C LYS A 196 -20.20 0.38 31.40
N PRO A 197 -21.28 0.03 32.12
CA PRO A 197 -21.42 0.42 33.51
C PRO A 197 -20.17 -0.07 34.24
N GLU A 198 -19.40 0.83 34.85
CA GLU A 198 -18.36 0.43 35.75
C GLU A 198 -19.04 -0.26 36.93
N VAL A 199 -18.95 -1.60 36.99
CA VAL A 199 -19.52 -2.40 38.08
C VAL A 199 -18.70 -2.11 39.33
N HIS A 200 -18.97 -0.98 39.98
CA HIS A 200 -18.48 -0.74 41.31
C HIS A 200 -19.18 -1.77 42.21
N PRO A 201 -18.45 -2.61 42.95
CA PRO A 201 -19.09 -3.53 43.88
C PRO A 201 -19.92 -2.70 44.85
N VAL A 202 -21.21 -3.03 44.96
CA VAL A 202 -22.10 -2.43 45.96
C VAL A 202 -21.44 -2.68 47.31
N ARG A 203 -20.96 -1.63 47.99
CA ARG A 203 -20.41 -1.71 49.35
C ARG A 203 -21.53 -2.19 50.28
N ARG A 204 -21.64 -3.50 50.47
CA ARG A 204 -22.46 -4.07 51.54
C ARG A 204 -21.72 -3.82 52.85
N ARG A 205 -22.37 -3.15 53.81
CA ARG A 205 -21.86 -3.06 55.19
C ARG A 205 -21.98 -4.43 55.82
N GLU A 206 -20.85 -5.08 56.09
CA GLU A 206 -20.83 -6.27 56.92
C GLU A 206 -21.06 -5.87 58.39
N PRO A 207 -21.92 -6.59 59.14
CA PRO A 207 -22.07 -6.35 60.58
C PRO A 207 -20.71 -6.54 61.27
N LEU A 208 -20.34 -5.60 62.15
CA LEU A 208 -19.13 -5.74 62.95
C LEU A 208 -19.29 -6.96 63.88
N ALA A 209 -18.27 -7.83 63.91
CA ALA A 209 -18.26 -8.98 64.79
C ALA A 209 -18.33 -8.56 66.26
N TYR A 210 -19.17 -9.22 67.05
CA TYR A 210 -19.27 -9.00 68.48
C TYR A 210 -18.03 -9.60 69.16
N ASN A 211 -17.13 -8.75 69.65
CA ASN A 211 -15.96 -9.20 70.41
C ASN A 211 -16.39 -9.50 71.86
N PHE A 212 -16.36 -10.79 72.22
CA PHE A 212 -16.53 -11.24 73.59
C PHE A 212 -15.20 -11.02 74.34
N TRP A 213 -15.20 -10.09 75.30
CA TRP A 213 -14.02 -9.83 76.13
C TRP A 213 -13.86 -10.95 77.16
N GLN A 214 -12.79 -11.73 77.04
CA GLN A 214 -12.42 -12.75 78.00
C GLN A 214 -11.32 -12.19 78.92
N GLU A 215 -11.59 -12.10 80.21
CA GLU A 215 -10.64 -11.57 81.20
C GLU A 215 -9.53 -12.60 81.44
N GLU A 216 -8.26 -12.17 81.33
CA GLU A 216 -7.09 -13.06 81.43
C GLU A 216 -6.79 -13.43 82.88
N SER A 217 -6.59 -14.72 83.18
CA SER A 217 -6.34 -15.22 84.54
C SER A 217 -5.03 -14.70 85.14
N GLU A 218 -5.07 -14.23 86.39
CA GLU A 218 -3.88 -13.87 87.18
C GLU A 218 -2.95 -15.08 87.40
N SER A 219 -1.65 -14.84 87.46
CA SER A 219 -0.63 -15.89 87.60
C SER A 219 0.46 -15.50 88.58
N ALA A 220 0.83 -16.44 89.44
CA ALA A 220 1.88 -16.23 90.42
C ALA A 220 3.26 -16.04 89.75
N PRO A 221 4.16 -15.24 90.35
CA PRO A 221 5.50 -15.00 89.81
C PRO A 221 6.32 -16.28 89.66
N CYS A 222 6.87 -16.49 88.47
CA CYS A 222 7.73 -17.61 88.12
C CYS A 222 8.98 -17.13 87.38
N PHE A 223 10.15 -17.65 87.75
CA PHE A 223 11.38 -17.39 87.02
C PHE A 223 11.39 -18.21 85.74
N THR A 224 11.18 -17.54 84.61
CA THR A 224 11.18 -18.18 83.30
C THR A 224 12.58 -18.46 82.78
N PHE A 225 13.59 -17.79 83.34
CA PHE A 225 14.99 -18.00 82.97
C PHE A 225 15.85 -18.19 84.22
N LEU A 226 16.27 -19.43 84.45
CA LEU A 226 17.10 -19.81 85.59
C LEU A 226 18.57 -19.43 85.35
N LEU A 227 19.25 -18.99 86.41
CA LEU A 227 20.68 -18.67 86.36
C LEU A 227 21.49 -19.91 86.01
N ARG A 228 22.38 -19.80 85.02
CA ARG A 228 23.26 -20.90 84.64
C ARG A 228 24.64 -20.75 85.30
N PRO A 229 25.27 -21.85 85.74
CA PRO A 229 26.63 -21.82 86.26
C PRO A 229 27.61 -21.24 85.22
N ARG A 230 28.52 -20.38 85.65
CA ARG A 230 29.59 -19.80 84.83
C ARG A 230 30.92 -19.99 85.55
N VAL A 231 31.92 -20.49 84.84
CA VAL A 231 33.30 -20.55 85.34
C VAL A 231 33.99 -19.25 84.97
N MET A 232 34.60 -18.58 85.94
CA MET A 232 35.20 -17.26 85.82
C MET A 232 36.61 -17.24 86.42
N GLN A 233 37.50 -16.41 85.86
CA GLN A 233 38.86 -16.27 86.37
C GLN A 233 38.95 -15.26 87.53
N PHE A 234 39.98 -15.41 88.37
CA PHE A 234 40.17 -14.62 89.58
C PHE A 234 40.27 -13.12 89.27
N ARG A 235 39.54 -12.29 90.05
CA ARG A 235 39.39 -10.82 89.94
C ARG A 235 38.56 -10.30 88.75
N GLN A 236 37.83 -11.15 88.03
CA GLN A 236 36.81 -10.68 87.08
C GLN A 236 35.43 -10.62 87.72
N THR A 237 34.63 -9.62 87.36
CA THR A 237 33.21 -9.53 87.75
C THR A 237 32.34 -10.25 86.72
N CYS A 238 31.34 -11.01 87.17
CA CYS A 238 30.32 -11.58 86.29
C CYS A 238 28.94 -11.03 86.66
N LYS A 239 28.10 -10.81 85.65
CA LYS A 239 26.69 -10.46 85.83
C LYS A 239 25.84 -11.69 85.52
N LEU A 240 24.98 -12.05 86.47
CA LEU A 240 23.98 -13.10 86.29
C LEU A 240 22.64 -12.43 85.99
N LEU A 241 21.98 -12.87 84.93
CA LEU A 241 20.68 -12.35 84.49
C LEU A 241 19.63 -13.45 84.67
N CYS A 242 18.55 -13.14 85.36
CA CYS A 242 17.33 -13.95 85.41
C CYS A 242 16.12 -13.11 84.97
N CYS A 243 15.08 -13.79 84.50
CA CYS A 243 13.81 -13.16 84.10
C CYS A 243 12.68 -13.72 84.97
N LEU A 244 11.79 -12.83 85.43
CA LEU A 244 10.64 -13.12 86.27
C LEU A 244 9.36 -12.69 85.54
N SER A 245 8.35 -13.56 85.52
CA SER A 245 7.05 -13.28 84.91
C SER A 245 5.92 -13.64 85.87
N GLY A 246 4.89 -12.80 85.94
CA GLY A 246 3.68 -13.00 86.75
C GLY A 246 2.66 -11.90 86.44
N LYS A 247 1.38 -12.14 86.74
CA LYS A 247 0.29 -11.16 86.65
C LYS A 247 -0.42 -11.07 88.01
N PRO A 248 -0.37 -9.92 88.72
CA PRO A 248 0.29 -8.67 88.33
C PRO A 248 1.82 -8.77 88.31
N VAL A 249 2.48 -7.82 87.63
CA VAL A 249 3.93 -7.83 87.41
C VAL A 249 4.68 -7.87 88.75
N PRO A 250 5.56 -8.86 88.97
CA PRO A 250 6.19 -9.05 90.27
C PRO A 250 7.39 -8.13 90.51
N THR A 251 7.54 -7.67 91.75
CA THR A 251 8.63 -6.78 92.18
C THR A 251 9.77 -7.59 92.80
N VAL A 252 11.01 -7.39 92.32
CA VAL A 252 12.22 -8.01 92.87
C VAL A 252 12.79 -7.12 93.98
N LYS A 253 13.07 -7.67 95.17
CA LYS A 253 13.71 -6.97 96.31
C LYS A 253 15.13 -7.46 96.51
#